data_AF-W4VFZ8-F1
#
_entry.id   AF-W4VFZ8-F1
#
_cell.length_a   1.000
_cell.length_b   1.000
_cell.length_c   1.000
_cell.angle_alpha   90.00
_cell.angle_beta   90.00
_cell.angle_gamma   90.00
#
_symmetry.space_group_name_H-M   'P 1'
#
loop_
_entity.id
_entity.type
_entity.pdbx_description
1 polymer ?
#
loop_
_entity_poly.entity_id
_entity_poly.type
_entity_poly.pdbx_seq_one_letter_code
_entity_poly.pdbx_strand_id
1 'polypeptide(L)'
;MKLVNYRLQSPFARNRMGAVQGDKIIDLHMAHTEILQKEKKYRSITIPANPNDFYQNAKTYIEIAETLMRQLSDGYSEYSFDRKDVVLEKPVSHPSKIICIGTNYADHVAEMGGSEIPEYPRVIL
;
A
#
# COMPACT_ATOMS: atom_id res chain seq x y z
N MET A 1 -2.55 -6.91 6.97
CA MET A 1 -2.63 -5.43 6.76
C MET A 1 -3.01 -5.17 5.31
N LYS A 2 -3.76 -4.10 5.01
CA LYS A 2 -4.02 -3.65 3.63
C LYS A 2 -3.44 -2.26 3.45
N LEU A 3 -2.51 -2.11 2.50
CA LEU A 3 -1.82 -0.85 2.20
C LEU A 3 -2.56 -0.07 1.10
N VAL A 4 -2.57 1.25 1.22
CA VAL A 4 -3.22 2.15 0.25
C VAL A 4 -2.36 3.36 -0.07
N ASN A 5 -2.41 3.79 -1.32
CA ASN A 5 -2.07 5.14 -1.73
C ASN A 5 -3.36 5.97 -1.63
N TYR A 6 -3.37 7.00 -0.80
CA TYR A 6 -4.56 7.83 -0.58
C TYR A 6 -4.23 9.32 -0.57
N ARG A 7 -5.24 10.16 -0.77
CA ARG A 7 -5.18 11.60 -0.50
C ARG A 7 -6.48 12.07 0.12
N LEU A 8 -6.44 13.17 0.87
CA LEU A 8 -7.64 13.82 1.40
C LEU A 8 -8.46 14.47 0.28
N GLN A 9 -9.77 14.59 0.49
CA GLN A 9 -10.66 15.35 -0.39
C GLN A 9 -10.54 16.86 -0.14
N SER A 10 -9.33 17.41 -0.32
CA SER A 10 -9.09 18.85 -0.26
C SER A 10 -8.23 19.31 -1.44
N PRO A 11 -8.36 20.58 -1.87
CA PRO A 11 -7.49 21.15 -2.88
C PRO A 11 -6.02 20.97 -2.51
N PHE A 12 -5.20 20.57 -3.47
CA PHE A 12 -3.74 20.38 -3.31
C PHE A 12 -3.30 19.28 -2.35
N ALA A 13 -4.21 18.42 -1.88
CA ALA A 13 -3.85 17.24 -1.08
C ALA A 13 -2.92 16.33 -1.87
N ARG A 14 -1.77 15.99 -1.27
CA ARG A 14 -0.79 15.08 -1.86
C ARG A 14 -1.15 13.63 -1.56
N ASN A 15 -0.73 12.74 -2.45
CA ASN A 15 -0.78 11.30 -2.23
C ASN A 15 0.16 10.90 -1.10
N ARG A 16 -0.34 10.03 -0.23
CA ARG A 16 0.33 9.55 0.98
C ARG A 16 0.13 8.05 1.13
N MET A 17 1.08 7.42 1.82
CA MET A 17 1.04 6.01 2.15
C MET A 17 0.21 5.78 3.41
N GLY A 18 -0.81 4.94 3.31
CA GLY A 18 -1.71 4.60 4.40
C GLY A 18 -1.97 3.11 4.52
N ALA A 19 -2.68 2.74 5.58
CA ALA A 19 -3.19 1.38 5.79
C ALA A 19 -4.66 1.39 6.22
N VAL A 20 -5.42 0.41 5.76
CA VAL A 20 -6.83 0.24 6.15
C VAL A 20 -6.92 -0.41 7.53
N GLN A 21 -7.73 0.19 8.41
CA GLN A 21 -8.15 -0.37 9.69
C GLN A 21 -9.67 -0.17 9.86
N GLY A 22 -10.43 -1.26 9.73
CA GLY A 22 -11.90 -1.16 9.67
C GLY A 22 -12.34 -0.28 8.51
N ASP A 23 -13.14 0.76 8.80
CA ASP A 23 -13.61 1.77 7.83
C ASP A 23 -12.75 3.04 7.81
N LYS A 24 -11.55 2.99 8.40
CA LYS A 24 -10.62 4.12 8.46
C LYS A 24 -9.33 3.82 7.69
N ILE A 25 -8.69 4.89 7.23
CA ILE A 25 -7.33 4.88 6.70
C ILE A 25 -6.41 5.56 7.71
N ILE A 26 -5.38 4.86 8.15
CA ILE A 26 -4.31 5.42 9.00
C ILE A 26 -3.19 5.95 8.11
N ASP A 27 -2.74 7.18 8.36
CA ASP A 27 -1.51 7.71 7.77
C ASP A 27 -0.28 7.06 8.40
N LEU A 28 0.44 6.24 7.64
CA LEU A 28 1.56 5.47 8.20
C LEU A 28 2.73 6.36 8.63
N HIS A 29 3.00 7.44 7.90
CA HIS A 29 4.11 8.34 8.24
C HIS A 29 3.83 9.11 9.52
N MET A 30 2.66 9.74 9.63
CA MET A 30 2.30 10.54 10.81
C MET A 30 2.15 9.65 12.05
N ALA A 31 1.42 8.52 11.93
CA ALA A 31 1.23 7.61 13.05
C ALA A 31 2.57 7.01 13.54
N HIS A 32 3.47 6.61 12.63
CA HIS A 32 4.78 6.12 13.03
C HIS A 32 5.64 7.20 13.70
N THR A 33 5.63 8.41 13.13
CA THR A 33 6.39 9.55 13.68
C THR A 33 5.92 9.89 15.08
N GLU A 34 4.62 9.88 15.33
CA GLU A 34 4.04 10.10 16.65
C GLU A 34 4.50 9.06 17.67
N ILE A 35 4.47 7.76 17.31
CA ILE A 35 4.96 6.69 18.20
C ILE A 35 6.45 6.87 18.50
N LEU A 36 7.28 7.11 17.48
CA LEU A 36 8.72 7.31 17.69
C LEU A 36 9.02 8.52 18.58
N GLN A 37 8.24 9.60 18.47
CA GLN A 37 8.35 10.76 19.35
C GLN A 37 7.97 10.41 20.80
N LYS A 38 6.85 9.71 21.01
CA LYS A 38 6.41 9.24 22.33
C LYS A 38 7.46 8.31 22.97
N GLU A 39 8.11 7.47 22.18
CA GLU A 39 9.18 6.56 22.60
C GLU A 39 10.58 7.22 22.68
N LYS A 40 10.71 8.51 22.33
CA LYS A 40 11.99 9.26 22.27
C LYS A 40 13.03 8.63 21.33
N LYS A 41 12.60 7.94 20.28
CA LYS A 41 13.44 7.27 19.27
C LYS A 41 13.70 8.15 18.04
N TYR A 42 14.26 9.35 18.25
CA TYR A 42 14.41 10.37 17.20
C TYR A 42 15.35 9.99 16.04
N ARG A 43 16.23 9.00 16.23
CA ARG A 43 17.19 8.54 15.20
C ARG A 43 16.71 7.31 14.43
N SER A 44 15.50 6.82 14.73
CA SER A 44 14.93 5.69 14.02
C SER A 44 14.48 6.09 12.62
N ILE A 45 14.59 5.16 11.69
CA ILE A 45 14.06 5.31 10.34
C ILE A 45 12.54 5.52 10.40
N THR A 46 12.01 6.45 9.62
CA THR A 46 10.57 6.73 9.52
C THR A 46 10.01 6.15 8.23
N ILE A 47 8.74 5.74 8.26
CA ILE A 47 8.03 5.34 7.03
C ILE A 47 7.86 6.61 6.19
N PRO A 48 8.29 6.65 4.92
CA PRO A 48 8.11 7.82 4.08
C PRO A 48 6.62 8.04 3.78
N ALA A 49 6.21 9.31 3.73
CA ALA A 49 4.83 9.67 3.40
C ALA A 49 4.51 9.36 1.93
N ASN A 50 5.45 9.55 1.00
CA ASN A 50 5.22 9.34 -0.42
C ASN A 50 5.21 7.82 -0.75
N PRO A 51 4.18 7.30 -1.44
CA PRO A 51 4.13 5.89 -1.83
C PRO A 51 5.31 5.44 -2.70
N ASN A 52 5.83 6.27 -3.61
CA ASN A 52 6.95 5.89 -4.45
C ASN A 52 8.23 5.68 -3.62
N ASP A 53 8.49 6.56 -2.64
CA ASP A 53 9.63 6.46 -1.72
C ASP A 53 9.48 5.25 -0.79
N PHE A 54 8.25 4.93 -0.38
CA PHE A 54 7.93 3.72 0.37
C PHE A 54 8.35 2.47 -0.41
N TYR A 55 7.98 2.38 -1.69
CA TYR A 55 8.30 1.19 -2.48
C TYR A 55 9.78 1.05 -2.84
N GLN A 56 10.60 2.11 -2.76
CA GLN A 56 12.05 1.99 -2.96
C GLN A 56 12.73 1.08 -1.92
N ASN A 57 12.17 0.98 -0.70
CA ASN A 57 12.65 0.08 0.35
C ASN A 57 11.47 -0.68 1.00
N ALA A 58 10.58 -1.22 0.16
CA ALA A 58 9.30 -1.76 0.60
C ALA A 58 9.40 -2.80 1.71
N LYS A 59 10.38 -3.72 1.65
CA LYS A 59 10.56 -4.77 2.67
C LYS A 59 10.66 -4.17 4.08
N THR A 60 11.58 -3.22 4.27
CA THR A 60 11.79 -2.56 5.56
C THR A 60 10.55 -1.80 6.02
N TYR A 61 9.93 -1.01 5.14
CA TYR A 61 8.79 -0.19 5.55
C TYR A 61 7.50 -0.98 5.75
N ILE A 62 7.33 -2.12 5.07
CA ILE A 62 6.23 -3.05 5.33
C ILE A 62 6.38 -3.66 6.73
N GLU A 63 7.56 -4.15 7.10
CA GLU A 63 7.82 -4.71 8.44
C GLU A 63 7.56 -3.69 9.57
N ILE A 64 7.97 -2.43 9.36
CA ILE A 64 7.68 -1.34 10.29
C ILE A 64 6.18 -1.03 10.33
N ALA A 65 5.50 -0.95 9.18
CA ALA A 65 4.07 -0.70 9.10
C ALA A 65 3.25 -1.83 9.76
N GLU A 66 3.63 -3.09 9.59
CA GLU A 66 2.98 -4.21 10.27
C GLU A 66 3.13 -4.14 11.79
N THR A 67 4.30 -3.73 12.27
CA THR A 67 4.54 -3.52 13.70
C THR A 67 3.71 -2.36 14.24
N LEU A 68 3.69 -1.24 13.54
CA LEU A 68 2.84 -0.09 13.85
C LEU A 68 1.36 -0.49 13.90
N MET A 69 0.86 -1.19 12.89
CA MET A 69 -0.55 -1.58 12.82
C MET A 69 -0.94 -2.60 13.90
N ARG A 70 0.00 -3.43 14.37
CA ARG A 70 -0.20 -4.29 15.55
C ARG A 70 -0.22 -3.48 16.85
N GLN A 71 0.62 -2.45 16.99
CA GLN A 71 0.57 -1.57 18.17
C GLN A 71 -0.73 -0.75 18.21
N LEU A 72 -1.25 -0.36 17.04
CA LEU A 72 -2.49 0.38 16.90
C LEU A 72 -3.74 -0.51 16.88
N SER A 73 -3.65 -1.84 16.93
CA SER A 73 -4.83 -2.71 16.87
C SER A 73 -5.77 -2.50 18.05
N ASP A 74 -5.24 -2.05 19.19
CA ASP A 74 -5.95 -1.86 20.44
C ASP A 74 -6.23 -0.38 20.74
N GLY A 75 -5.85 0.53 19.83
CA GLY A 75 -5.83 1.97 20.06
C GLY A 75 -6.32 2.81 18.88
N TYR A 76 -6.64 4.06 19.17
CA TYR A 76 -6.97 5.07 18.16
C TYR A 76 -5.70 5.80 17.72
N SER A 77 -5.53 6.02 16.42
CA SER A 77 -4.54 6.98 15.91
C SER A 77 -5.26 8.29 15.56
N GLU A 78 -4.72 9.41 16.03
CA GLU A 78 -5.20 10.76 15.66
C GLU A 78 -5.05 11.02 14.15
N TYR A 79 -4.19 10.27 13.48
CA TYR A 79 -3.95 10.33 12.04
C TYR A 79 -4.76 9.28 11.28
N SER A 80 -6.00 9.06 11.70
CA SER A 80 -6.97 8.19 11.05
C SER A 80 -8.08 9.01 10.39
N PHE A 81 -8.42 8.65 9.16
CA PHE A 81 -9.43 9.34 8.35
C PHE A 81 -10.53 8.36 7.97
N ASP A 82 -11.78 8.81 7.96
CA ASP A 82 -12.88 7.96 7.50
C ASP A 82 -12.71 7.67 6.01
N ARG A 83 -13.09 6.46 5.59
CA ARG A 83 -12.97 6.02 4.20
C ARG A 83 -13.64 6.97 3.21
N LYS A 84 -14.73 7.63 3.62
CA LYS A 84 -15.49 8.59 2.81
C LYS A 84 -14.77 9.93 2.59
N ASP A 85 -13.79 10.28 3.42
CA ASP A 85 -13.09 11.58 3.37
C ASP A 85 -11.78 11.51 2.56
N VAL A 86 -11.44 10.33 2.06
CA VAL A 86 -10.23 10.06 1.28
C VAL A 86 -10.57 9.60 -0.13
N VAL A 87 -9.68 9.90 -1.06
CA VAL A 87 -9.62 9.30 -2.39
C VAL A 87 -8.53 8.24 -2.38
N LEU A 88 -8.88 7.00 -2.73
CA LEU A 88 -7.88 5.95 -2.96
C LEU A 88 -7.39 6.04 -4.40
N GLU A 89 -6.08 6.09 -4.55
CA GLU A 89 -5.40 6.14 -5.83
C GLU A 89 -4.80 4.76 -6.14
N LYS A 90 -4.19 4.61 -7.32
CA LYS A 90 -3.46 3.39 -7.69
C LYS A 90 -2.43 3.06 -6.59
N PRO A 91 -2.37 1.82 -6.06
CA PRO A 91 -1.42 1.44 -5.01
C PRO A 91 0.02 1.76 -5.41
N VAL A 92 0.38 1.45 -6.66
CA VAL A 92 1.65 1.85 -7.28
C VAL A 92 1.34 2.86 -8.37
N SER A 93 1.54 4.15 -8.08
CA SER A 93 1.18 5.25 -8.98
C SER A 93 2.14 5.42 -10.16
N HIS A 94 3.43 5.15 -9.97
CA HIS A 94 4.47 5.31 -10.97
C HIS A 94 5.34 4.04 -11.06
N PRO A 95 4.80 2.92 -11.57
CA PRO A 95 5.57 1.70 -11.74
C PRO A 95 6.68 1.92 -12.78
N SER A 96 7.90 1.43 -12.50
CA SER A 96 9.00 1.47 -13.48
C SER A 96 8.80 0.47 -14.62
N LYS A 97 8.04 -0.61 -14.36
CA LYS A 97 7.62 -1.63 -15.33
C LYS A 97 6.24 -2.15 -14.94
N ILE A 98 5.44 -2.52 -15.93
CA ILE A 98 4.17 -3.22 -15.76
C ILE A 98 4.31 -4.56 -16.49
N ILE A 99 3.98 -5.66 -15.81
CA ILE A 99 4.03 -7.01 -16.38
C ILE A 99 2.60 -7.54 -16.39
N CYS A 100 2.02 -7.72 -17.58
CA CYS A 100 0.71 -8.34 -17.74
C CYS A 100 0.91 -9.81 -18.13
N ILE A 101 0.24 -10.72 -17.42
CA ILE A 101 0.30 -12.16 -17.71
C ILE A 101 -1.03 -12.60 -18.31
N GLY A 102 -0.99 -13.08 -19.56
CA GLY A 102 -2.13 -13.71 -20.23
C GLY A 102 -2.14 -15.22 -20.04
N THR A 103 -3.30 -15.85 -20.26
CA THR A 103 -3.45 -17.32 -20.31
C THR A 103 -2.83 -18.05 -19.11
N ASN A 104 -2.96 -17.49 -17.89
CA ASN A 104 -2.35 -18.02 -16.66
C ASN A 104 -3.25 -19.00 -15.88
N TYR A 105 -4.36 -19.42 -16.48
CA TYR A 105 -5.35 -20.31 -15.88
C TYR A 105 -5.80 -21.30 -16.95
N ALA A 106 -5.74 -22.60 -16.66
CA ALA A 106 -6.04 -23.67 -17.63
C ALA A 106 -7.47 -23.58 -18.17
N ASP A 107 -8.45 -23.32 -17.28
CA ASP A 107 -9.85 -23.17 -17.67
C ASP A 107 -10.04 -21.98 -18.62
N HIS A 108 -9.37 -20.86 -18.35
CA HIS A 108 -9.43 -19.69 -19.22
C HIS A 108 -8.77 -19.96 -20.59
N VAL A 109 -7.73 -20.80 -20.64
CA VAL A 109 -7.14 -21.25 -21.92
C VAL A 109 -8.15 -22.08 -22.71
N ALA A 110 -8.84 -23.01 -22.06
CA ALA A 110 -9.87 -23.83 -22.67
C ALA A 110 -11.08 -23.01 -23.16
N GLU A 111 -11.54 -22.03 -22.38
CA GLU A 111 -12.61 -21.08 -22.76
C GLU A 111 -12.27 -20.29 -24.03
N MET A 112 -11.01 -19.89 -24.18
CA MET A 112 -10.52 -19.17 -25.36
C MET A 112 -10.36 -20.08 -26.59
N GLY A 113 -10.77 -21.36 -26.50
CA GLY A 113 -10.61 -22.36 -27.55
C GLY A 113 -9.17 -22.85 -27.72
N GLY A 114 -8.30 -22.55 -26.75
CA GLY A 114 -6.91 -23.01 -26.73
C GLY A 114 -6.81 -24.44 -26.17
N SER A 115 -6.16 -25.34 -26.90
CA SER A 115 -5.88 -26.71 -26.45
C SER A 115 -4.50 -26.86 -25.78
N GLU A 116 -3.60 -25.90 -26.00
CA GLU A 116 -2.22 -25.97 -25.50
C GLU A 116 -2.03 -24.99 -24.34
N ILE A 117 -1.82 -25.55 -23.14
CA ILE A 117 -1.40 -24.79 -21.96
C ILE A 117 0.03 -24.28 -22.20
N PRO A 118 0.30 -22.98 -22.02
CA PRO A 118 1.64 -22.44 -22.22
C PRO A 118 2.67 -23.11 -21.28
N GLU A 119 3.83 -23.52 -21.82
CA GLU A 119 4.95 -24.06 -21.03
C GLU A 119 5.57 -22.99 -20.11
N TYR A 120 5.52 -21.72 -20.52
CA TYR A 120 6.03 -20.57 -19.77
C TYR A 120 4.95 -19.47 -19.68
N PRO A 121 5.02 -18.59 -18.65
CA PRO A 121 4.08 -17.47 -18.54
C PRO A 121 4.09 -16.59 -19.80
N ARG A 122 2.91 -16.38 -20.40
CA ARG A 122 2.77 -15.47 -21.54
C ARG A 122 2.71 -14.02 -21.05
N VAL A 123 3.82 -13.31 -21.19
CA VAL A 123 3.90 -11.88 -20.90
C VAL A 123 3.35 -11.08 -22.08
N ILE A 124 2.44 -10.16 -21.81
CA ILE A 124 1.87 -9.21 -22.78
C ILE A 124 2.24 -7.80 -22.31
N LEU A 125 2.54 -6.90 -23.26
CA LEU A 125 2.92 -5.51 -22.99
C LEU A 125 1.74 -4.57 -23.16
#